data_AF-A0A9P1ANR0-F1
#
_entry.id   AF-A0A9P1ANR0-F1
#
_cell.length_a   1.000
_cell.length_b   1.000
_cell.length_c   1.000
_cell.angle_alpha   90.00
_cell.angle_beta   90.00
_cell.angle_gamma   90.00
#
_symmetry.space_group_name_H-M   'P 1'
#
loop_
_entity.id
_entity.type
_entity.pdbx_description
1 polymer ?
#
loop_
_entity_poly.entity_id
_entity_poly.type
_entity_poly.pdbx_seq_one_letter_code
_entity_poly.pdbx_strand_id
1 'polypeptide(L)'
;MSQPLQEGAEVQVPVVHRQSDGSKIHEIAGHKFKAAVLHQPTFCAFCAKFIFGVGKQGYKCLGCETVVHKRCHAFVTGRCTFGPSSRAPPTAAPQDLEVRRRRSASEEPSSNNHHFSGHFYKRPTFCDHCGSLMYGITRQGVRCTHCHANVHWRCQEKAVHNCGIQVQ
;
A
#
# COMPACT_ATOMS: atom_id res chain seq x y z
N MET A 1 6.85 22.99 -21.65
CA MET A 1 6.13 23.23 -20.38
C MET A 1 6.75 22.32 -19.33
N SER A 2 7.73 22.87 -18.60
CA SER A 2 8.59 22.18 -17.65
C SER A 2 7.84 21.95 -16.33
N GLN A 3 7.79 20.71 -15.84
CA GLN A 3 7.15 20.37 -14.57
C GLN A 3 7.98 20.89 -13.39
N PRO A 4 7.36 21.37 -12.29
CA PRO A 4 8.09 21.81 -11.11
C PRO A 4 8.62 20.62 -10.30
N LEU A 5 9.80 20.79 -9.69
CA LEU A 5 10.37 19.86 -8.73
C LEU A 5 9.45 19.74 -7.51
N GLN A 6 9.21 18.51 -7.05
CA GLN A 6 8.59 18.24 -5.75
C GLN A 6 9.54 18.71 -4.64
N GLU A 7 9.24 19.85 -4.03
CA GLU A 7 9.87 20.31 -2.78
C GLU A 7 9.38 19.46 -1.60
N GLY A 8 10.33 18.87 -0.85
CA GLY A 8 10.13 18.56 0.58
C GLY A 8 9.53 17.21 0.98
N ALA A 9 9.87 16.08 0.34
CA ALA A 9 9.57 14.77 0.94
C ALA A 9 10.48 14.52 2.16
N GLU A 10 9.96 14.70 3.37
CA GLU A 10 10.67 14.45 4.63
C GLU A 10 11.12 12.98 4.70
N VAL A 11 12.43 12.74 4.85
CA VAL A 11 13.02 11.40 4.88
C VAL A 11 12.77 10.77 6.25
N GLN A 12 12.00 9.68 6.29
CA GLN A 12 11.84 8.92 7.54
C GLN A 12 13.05 8.01 7.77
N VAL A 13 13.65 8.10 8.96
CA VAL A 13 14.72 7.18 9.38
C VAL A 13 14.09 5.81 9.68
N PRO A 14 14.40 4.76 8.92
CA PRO A 14 13.79 3.45 9.11
C PRO A 14 14.29 2.79 10.40
N VAL A 15 13.36 2.26 11.20
CA VAL A 15 13.74 1.32 12.26
C VAL A 15 14.03 -0.03 11.60
N VAL A 16 15.26 -0.54 11.76
CA VAL A 16 15.69 -1.78 11.10
C VAL A 16 15.70 -2.94 12.09
N HIS A 17 14.86 -3.93 11.84
CA HIS A 17 14.83 -5.17 12.62
C HIS A 17 15.50 -6.31 11.84
N ARG A 18 16.38 -7.06 12.51
CA ARG A 18 16.97 -8.30 11.96
C ARG A 18 16.09 -9.50 12.32
N GLN A 19 15.70 -10.28 11.33
CA GLN A 19 15.02 -11.57 11.53
C GLN A 19 16.03 -12.71 11.70
N SER A 20 15.55 -13.83 12.26
CA SER A 20 16.33 -15.07 12.44
C SER A 20 16.81 -15.69 11.12
N ASP A 21 16.11 -15.43 10.02
CA ASP A 21 16.50 -15.84 8.66
C ASP A 21 17.63 -14.97 8.05
N GLY A 22 18.21 -14.06 8.84
CA GLY A 22 19.24 -13.12 8.42
C GLY A 22 18.73 -11.94 7.58
N SER A 23 17.42 -11.87 7.29
CA SER A 23 16.84 -10.76 6.54
C SER A 23 16.61 -9.50 7.40
N LYS A 24 16.64 -8.34 6.76
CA LYS A 24 16.39 -7.04 7.40
C LYS A 24 14.99 -6.54 7.02
N ILE A 25 14.22 -6.15 8.03
CA ILE A 25 12.92 -5.46 7.88
C ILE A 25 13.14 -3.98 8.16
N HIS A 26 12.66 -3.14 7.25
CA HIS A 26 12.70 -1.69 7.37
C HIS A 26 11.29 -1.19 7.72
N GLU A 27 11.11 -0.58 8.88
CA GLU A 27 9.83 -0.06 9.35
C GLU A 27 9.71 1.45 9.12
N ILE A 28 8.73 1.87 8.30
CA ILE A 28 8.48 3.27 7.88
C ILE A 28 6.96 3.48 7.79
N ALA A 29 6.40 4.52 8.42
CA ALA A 29 4.96 4.82 8.42
C ALA A 29 4.03 3.61 8.70
N GLY A 30 4.48 2.67 9.56
CA GLY A 30 3.77 1.43 9.87
C GLY A 30 3.86 0.32 8.81
N HIS A 31 4.59 0.54 7.71
CA HIS A 31 4.95 -0.49 6.73
C HIS A 31 6.19 -1.26 7.19
N LYS A 32 6.14 -2.59 7.10
CA LYS A 32 7.30 -3.48 7.30
C LYS A 32 7.84 -3.94 5.95
N PHE A 33 8.85 -3.27 5.44
CA PHE A 33 9.44 -3.53 4.12
C PHE A 33 10.54 -4.59 4.20
N LYS A 34 10.40 -5.65 3.38
CA LYS A 34 11.41 -6.72 3.21
C LYS A 34 11.86 -6.77 1.75
N ALA A 35 13.17 -6.97 1.53
CA ALA A 35 13.73 -7.04 0.18
C ALA A 35 13.18 -8.28 -0.54
N ALA A 36 12.59 -8.07 -1.72
CA ALA A 36 11.84 -9.09 -2.45
C ALA A 36 12.33 -9.21 -3.90
N VAL A 37 12.26 -10.43 -4.43
CA VAL A 37 12.34 -10.70 -5.87
C VAL A 37 10.92 -10.51 -6.45
N LEU A 38 10.78 -9.63 -7.43
CA LEU A 38 9.55 -9.34 -8.14
C LEU A 38 9.59 -10.14 -9.44
N HIS A 39 8.82 -11.21 -9.50
CA HIS A 39 8.76 -12.09 -10.67
C HIS A 39 8.01 -11.48 -11.84
N GLN A 40 7.30 -10.38 -11.60
CA GLN A 40 6.50 -9.68 -12.59
C GLN A 40 7.04 -8.26 -12.80
N PRO A 41 6.84 -7.70 -14.01
CA PRO A 41 6.98 -6.27 -14.22
C PRO A 41 6.14 -5.48 -13.19
N THR A 42 6.79 -4.66 -12.37
CA THR A 42 6.16 -3.93 -11.27
C THR A 42 6.61 -2.47 -11.25
N PHE A 43 5.66 -1.56 -11.07
CA PHE A 43 5.92 -0.14 -10.86
C PHE A 43 6.03 0.20 -9.37
N CYS A 44 6.87 1.17 -9.05
CA CYS A 44 7.02 1.67 -7.69
C CYS A 44 5.82 2.54 -7.29
N ALA A 45 5.16 2.21 -6.18
CA ALA A 45 4.02 2.96 -5.67
C ALA A 45 4.33 4.41 -5.26
N PHE A 46 5.60 4.74 -5.00
CA PHE A 46 6.01 6.09 -4.62
C PHE A 46 6.29 6.98 -5.84
N CYS A 47 7.15 6.54 -6.76
CA CYS A 47 7.60 7.38 -7.88
C CYS A 47 6.97 7.03 -9.24
N ALA A 48 6.07 6.04 -9.29
CA ALA A 48 5.40 5.52 -10.48
C ALA A 48 6.34 5.03 -11.60
N LYS A 49 7.64 4.81 -11.31
CA LYS A 49 8.62 4.29 -12.28
C LYS A 49 8.81 2.79 -12.13
N PHE A 50 9.20 2.15 -13.22
CA PHE A 50 9.44 0.71 -13.28
C PHE A 50 10.55 0.26 -12.32
N ILE A 51 10.36 -0.88 -11.66
CA ILE A 51 11.38 -1.50 -10.78
C ILE A 51 12.15 -2.54 -11.58
N PHE A 52 13.36 -2.19 -12.00
CA PHE A 52 14.23 -3.04 -12.80
C PHE A 52 15.45 -3.55 -12.00
N GLY A 53 16.09 -4.61 -12.50
CA GLY A 53 17.31 -5.19 -11.93
C GLY A 53 17.23 -6.71 -11.75
N VAL A 54 18.36 -7.32 -11.40
CA VAL A 54 18.48 -8.77 -11.16
C VAL A 54 18.42 -9.06 -9.65
N GLY A 55 17.77 -10.17 -9.28
CA GLY A 55 17.63 -10.58 -7.88
C GLY A 55 16.55 -9.78 -7.14
N LYS A 56 16.83 -9.35 -5.90
CA LYS A 56 15.89 -8.55 -5.11
C LYS A 56 15.91 -7.09 -5.59
N GLN A 57 15.02 -6.71 -6.49
CA GLN A 57 14.96 -5.40 -7.13
C GLN A 57 14.19 -4.34 -6.30
N GLY A 58 13.31 -4.76 -5.39
CA GLY A 58 12.46 -3.85 -4.63
C GLY A 58 12.22 -4.27 -3.19
N TYR A 59 11.50 -3.40 -2.47
CA TYR A 59 10.95 -3.69 -1.17
C TYR A 59 9.46 -3.96 -1.29
N LYS A 60 8.98 -5.03 -0.64
CA LYS A 60 7.56 -5.36 -0.51
C LYS A 60 7.15 -5.22 0.95
N CYS A 61 6.04 -4.55 1.20
CA CYS A 61 5.45 -4.49 2.53
C CYS A 61 4.85 -5.86 2.90
N LEU A 62 5.16 -6.37 4.09
CA LEU A 62 4.65 -7.66 4.56
C LEU A 62 3.16 -7.63 4.95
N GLY A 63 2.61 -6.46 5.27
CA GLY A 63 1.19 -6.29 5.60
C GLY A 63 0.35 -6.01 4.36
N CYS A 64 0.51 -4.81 3.80
CA CYS A 64 -0.31 -4.34 2.68
C CYS A 64 0.20 -4.73 1.29
N GLU A 65 1.30 -5.47 1.15
CA GLU A 65 1.88 -5.86 -0.15
C GLU A 65 2.32 -4.75 -1.11
N THR A 66 2.22 -3.47 -0.74
CA THR A 66 2.74 -2.35 -1.54
C THR A 66 4.22 -2.53 -1.86
N VAL A 67 4.61 -2.22 -3.10
CA VAL A 67 5.96 -2.40 -3.62
C VAL A 67 6.59 -1.06 -3.99
N VAL A 68 7.84 -0.86 -3.58
CA VAL A 68 8.62 0.36 -3.85
C VAL A 68 10.08 0.02 -4.18
N HIS A 69 10.79 0.95 -4.85
CA HIS A 69 12.25 0.81 -5.02
C HIS A 69 12.94 0.81 -3.65
N LYS A 70 14.15 0.22 -3.60
CA LYS A 70 15.02 0.27 -2.41
C LYS A 70 15.33 1.69 -1.95
N ARG A 71 15.45 2.65 -2.86
CA ARG A 71 15.65 4.06 -2.50
C ARG A 71 14.36 4.78 -2.10
N CYS A 72 13.21 4.33 -2.60
CA CYS A 72 11.94 5.02 -2.43
C CYS A 72 11.24 4.72 -1.10
N HIS A 73 11.57 3.59 -0.45
CA HIS A 73 10.88 3.18 0.78
C HIS A 73 10.94 4.23 1.90
N ALA A 74 12.09 4.90 2.08
CA ALA A 74 12.28 5.92 3.13
C ALA A 74 11.42 7.19 2.94
N PHE A 75 10.87 7.39 1.74
CA PHE A 75 10.01 8.53 1.41
C PHE A 75 8.51 8.18 1.48
N VAL A 76 8.16 6.95 1.86
CA VAL A 76 6.75 6.54 1.98
C VAL A 76 6.15 7.18 3.22
N THR A 77 5.33 8.22 3.03
CA THR A 77 4.61 8.93 4.08
C THR A 77 3.21 8.37 4.35
N GLY A 78 2.63 7.68 3.36
CA GLY A 78 1.33 7.02 3.50
C GLY A 78 1.36 5.97 4.61
N ARG A 79 0.35 5.99 5.48
CA ARG A 79 0.22 4.99 6.56
C ARG A 79 -0.18 3.63 6.00
N CYS A 80 0.43 2.57 6.52
CA CYS A 80 0.07 1.21 6.17
C CYS A 80 -1.36 0.88 6.64
N THR A 81 -2.22 0.45 5.73
CA THR A 81 -3.59 0.01 6.02
C THR A 81 -3.65 -1.28 6.86
N PHE A 82 -2.56 -2.06 6.89
CA PHE A 82 -2.45 -3.33 7.62
C PHE A 82 -1.34 -3.34 8.67
N GLY A 83 -0.78 -2.17 9.00
CA GLY A 83 0.28 -2.06 9.99
C GLY A 83 -0.25 -2.17 11.43
N PRO A 84 0.56 -2.57 12.42
CA PRO A 84 0.13 -2.56 13.82
C PRO A 84 -0.31 -1.18 14.32
N SER A 85 0.13 -0.10 13.65
CA SER A 85 -0.26 1.28 13.94
C SER A 85 -1.60 1.72 13.33
N SER A 86 -2.27 0.92 12.50
CA SER A 86 -3.63 1.26 12.02
C SER A 86 -4.69 1.14 13.12
N ARG A 87 -4.32 0.66 14.31
CA ARG A 87 -5.18 0.54 15.50
C ARG A 87 -4.96 1.60 16.57
N ALA A 88 -3.97 2.49 16.42
CA ALA A 88 -3.76 3.56 17.37
C ALA A 88 -4.56 4.79 16.93
N PRO A 89 -5.55 5.26 17.72
CA PRO A 89 -6.14 6.57 17.52
C PRO A 89 -5.04 7.64 17.54
N PRO A 90 -5.15 8.73 16.76
CA PRO A 90 -4.31 9.89 17.01
C PRO A 90 -4.52 10.30 18.46
N THR A 91 -3.41 10.35 19.20
CA THR A 91 -3.30 10.75 20.60
C THR A 91 -4.27 11.88 20.95
N ALA A 92 -5.38 11.52 21.60
CA ALA A 92 -6.15 12.44 22.43
C ALA A 92 -5.86 12.09 23.89
N ALA A 93 -5.66 13.14 24.67
CA ALA A 93 -5.18 13.20 26.05
C ALA A 93 -5.85 12.21 27.04
N PRO A 94 -5.19 11.89 28.17
CA PRO A 94 -5.75 11.02 29.20
C PRO A 94 -6.75 11.81 30.06
N GLN A 95 -8.05 11.53 29.95
CA GLN A 95 -9.02 11.89 31.00
C GLN A 95 -10.06 10.78 31.21
N ASP A 96 -10.05 10.32 32.44
CA ASP A 96 -11.08 9.62 33.23
C ASP A 96 -11.58 8.22 32.81
N LEU A 97 -11.18 7.28 33.65
CA LEU A 97 -11.78 5.97 33.86
C LEU A 97 -13.25 6.16 34.29
N GLU A 98 -14.12 5.19 33.98
CA GLU A 98 -15.49 4.99 34.55
C GLU A 98 -16.71 5.03 33.59
N VAL A 99 -16.66 4.50 32.37
CA VAL A 99 -17.88 3.89 31.77
C VAL A 99 -17.57 2.67 30.90
N ARG A 100 -17.09 1.59 31.52
CA ARG A 100 -17.08 0.25 30.92
C ARG A 100 -18.41 -0.42 31.24
N ARG A 101 -19.38 -0.42 30.30
CA ARG A 101 -20.32 -1.54 30.01
C ARG A 101 -21.51 -1.05 29.16
N ARG A 102 -21.52 -1.50 27.90
CA ARG A 102 -22.60 -1.54 26.86
C ARG A 102 -22.28 -0.72 25.62
N ARG A 103 -21.57 -1.37 24.69
CA ARG A 103 -21.76 -1.25 23.23
C ARG A 103 -21.07 -2.46 22.60
N SER A 104 -21.79 -3.57 22.55
CA SER A 104 -21.52 -4.62 21.58
C SER A 104 -22.13 -4.15 20.27
N ALA A 105 -21.30 -3.61 19.38
CA ALA A 105 -21.61 -3.44 17.97
C ALA A 105 -20.29 -3.58 17.23
N SER A 106 -20.29 -4.49 16.26
CA SER A 106 -19.25 -4.83 15.30
C SER A 106 -18.53 -3.61 14.72
N GLU A 107 -17.26 -3.40 15.08
CA GLU A 107 -16.36 -2.52 14.33
C GLU A 107 -15.41 -3.40 13.52
N GLU A 108 -15.97 -3.95 12.44
CA GLU A 108 -15.21 -4.66 11.40
C GLU A 108 -14.18 -3.71 10.78
N PRO A 109 -12.94 -4.17 10.52
CA PRO A 109 -11.86 -3.30 10.08
C PRO A 109 -12.21 -2.64 8.75
N SER A 110 -12.33 -1.30 8.78
CA SER A 110 -12.42 -0.36 7.66
C SER A 110 -12.60 -1.04 6.32
N SER A 111 -13.86 -1.31 5.94
CA SER A 111 -14.16 -1.76 4.59
C SER A 111 -13.55 -0.78 3.60
N ASN A 112 -12.81 -1.32 2.63
CA ASN A 112 -12.25 -0.54 1.55
C ASN A 112 -13.35 0.34 0.94
N ASN A 113 -13.14 1.66 0.86
CA ASN A 113 -14.17 2.61 0.42
C ASN A 113 -14.36 2.66 -1.11
N HIS A 114 -13.71 1.76 -1.86
CA HIS A 114 -13.95 1.58 -3.29
C HIS A 114 -15.09 0.60 -3.53
N HIS A 115 -16.00 0.99 -4.43
CA HIS A 115 -17.00 0.07 -4.97
C HIS A 115 -16.41 -0.65 -6.19
N PHE A 116 -15.83 -1.84 -5.97
CA PHE A 116 -15.18 -2.64 -7.02
C PHE A 116 -16.16 -3.54 -7.77
N SER A 117 -16.02 -3.59 -9.11
CA SER A 117 -16.73 -4.53 -9.96
C SER A 117 -15.76 -5.22 -10.93
N GLY A 118 -16.05 -6.48 -11.28
CA GLY A 118 -15.22 -7.27 -12.19
C GLY A 118 -15.03 -6.57 -13.54
N HIS A 119 -13.79 -6.47 -14.01
CA HIS A 119 -13.47 -5.79 -15.26
C HIS A 119 -12.57 -6.64 -16.17
N PHE A 120 -12.91 -6.68 -17.45
CA PHE A 120 -12.13 -7.35 -18.48
C PHE A 120 -11.18 -6.36 -19.15
N TYR A 121 -9.88 -6.50 -18.89
CA TYR A 121 -8.87 -5.64 -19.50
C TYR A 121 -8.43 -6.23 -20.83
N LYS A 122 -8.61 -5.45 -21.90
CA LYS A 122 -8.18 -5.81 -23.26
C LYS A 122 -6.71 -5.46 -23.54
N ARG A 123 -6.09 -4.69 -22.64
CA ARG A 123 -4.72 -4.17 -22.75
C ARG A 123 -3.95 -4.51 -21.47
N PRO A 124 -2.61 -4.68 -21.54
CA PRO A 124 -1.77 -4.82 -20.36
C PRO A 124 -2.04 -3.67 -19.40
N THR A 125 -2.59 -4.00 -18.22
CA THR A 125 -2.99 -3.02 -17.21
C THR A 125 -2.33 -3.39 -15.89
N PHE A 126 -1.81 -2.41 -15.15
CA PHE A 126 -1.13 -2.62 -13.88
C PHE A 126 -2.09 -2.40 -12.72
N CYS A 127 -1.88 -3.14 -11.62
CA CYS A 127 -2.65 -2.99 -10.40
C CYS A 127 -2.20 -1.74 -9.65
N ASP A 128 -3.12 -0.81 -9.37
CA ASP A 128 -2.85 0.45 -8.68
C ASP A 128 -2.44 0.27 -7.21
N HIS A 129 -2.69 -0.92 -6.65
CA HIS A 129 -2.32 -1.24 -5.27
C HIS A 129 -0.92 -1.85 -5.14
N CYS A 130 -0.61 -2.90 -5.90
CA CYS A 130 0.67 -3.60 -5.80
C CYS A 130 1.68 -3.24 -6.90
N GLY A 131 1.26 -2.48 -7.91
CA GLY A 131 2.08 -2.04 -9.04
C GLY A 131 2.39 -3.11 -10.08
N SER A 132 1.99 -4.37 -9.86
CA SER A 132 2.27 -5.49 -10.78
C SER A 132 1.22 -5.62 -11.88
N LEU A 133 1.64 -6.21 -13.00
CA LEU A 133 0.77 -6.48 -14.14
C LEU A 133 -0.44 -7.36 -13.77
N MET A 134 -1.63 -6.96 -14.19
CA MET A 134 -2.83 -7.81 -14.19
C MET A 134 -2.77 -8.69 -15.43
N TYR A 135 -2.39 -9.96 -15.24
CA TYR A 135 -2.16 -10.92 -16.32
C TYR A 135 -3.34 -11.89 -16.47
N GLY A 136 -3.40 -12.55 -17.62
CA GLY A 136 -4.45 -13.52 -17.97
C GLY A 136 -5.47 -12.95 -18.95
N ILE A 137 -6.25 -13.84 -19.56
CA ILE A 137 -7.28 -13.46 -20.54
C ILE A 137 -8.55 -13.03 -19.82
N THR A 138 -9.03 -13.81 -18.84
CA THR A 138 -10.26 -13.52 -18.07
C THR A 138 -9.96 -13.31 -16.58
N ARG A 139 -10.87 -12.66 -15.85
CA ARG A 139 -10.79 -12.46 -14.37
C ARG A 139 -9.49 -11.83 -13.85
N GLN A 140 -8.92 -10.93 -14.64
CA GLN A 140 -7.63 -10.28 -14.36
C GLN A 140 -7.68 -9.37 -13.12
N GLY A 141 -8.82 -8.70 -12.91
CA GLY A 141 -9.01 -7.80 -11.78
C GLY A 141 -10.39 -7.17 -11.70
N VAL A 142 -10.51 -6.24 -10.77
CA VAL A 142 -11.68 -5.41 -10.53
C VAL A 142 -11.34 -3.95 -10.80
N ARG A 143 -12.36 -3.15 -11.12
CA ARG A 143 -12.26 -1.71 -11.31
C ARG A 143 -13.25 -1.00 -10.39
N CYS A 144 -12.81 0.06 -9.73
CA CYS A 144 -13.70 0.90 -8.95
C CYS A 144 -14.66 1.67 -9.87
N THR A 145 -15.95 1.69 -9.55
CA THR A 145 -16.96 2.41 -10.34
C THR A 145 -16.87 3.94 -10.22
N HIS A 146 -16.25 4.44 -9.14
CA HIS A 146 -16.16 5.87 -8.85
C HIS A 146 -14.84 6.49 -9.29
N CYS A 147 -13.70 5.93 -8.87
CA CYS A 147 -12.38 6.49 -9.18
C CYS A 147 -11.62 5.77 -10.29
N HIS A 148 -12.19 4.70 -10.87
CA HIS A 148 -11.57 3.88 -11.91
C HIS A 148 -10.25 3.19 -11.53
N ALA A 149 -9.90 3.13 -10.24
CA ALA A 149 -8.76 2.35 -9.77
C ALA A 149 -8.91 0.88 -10.19
N ASN A 150 -7.86 0.33 -10.79
CA ASN A 150 -7.77 -1.02 -11.32
C ASN A 150 -6.89 -1.85 -10.40
N VAL A 151 -7.43 -2.91 -9.80
CA VAL A 151 -6.68 -3.77 -8.89
C VAL A 151 -6.92 -5.24 -9.17
N HIS A 152 -5.95 -6.09 -8.84
CA HIS A 152 -6.18 -7.54 -8.89
C HIS A 152 -7.32 -7.93 -7.95
N TRP A 153 -7.97 -9.07 -8.22
CA TRP A 153 -9.00 -9.62 -7.33
C TRP A 153 -8.51 -9.78 -5.89
N ARG A 154 -7.29 -10.33 -5.72
CA ARG A 154 -6.62 -10.49 -4.41
C ARG A 154 -6.20 -9.18 -3.73
N CYS A 155 -6.17 -8.08 -4.49
CA CYS A 155 -5.72 -6.78 -4.01
C CYS A 155 -6.89 -5.88 -3.60
N GLN A 156 -8.15 -6.26 -3.89
CA GLN A 156 -9.32 -5.43 -3.63
C GLN A 156 -9.45 -5.03 -2.15
N GLU A 157 -9.22 -5.97 -1.24
CA GLU A 157 -9.33 -5.74 0.20
C GLU A 157 -8.15 -4.94 0.74
N LYS A 158 -7.00 -5.00 0.05
CA LYS A 158 -5.76 -4.35 0.51
C LYS A 158 -5.52 -2.97 -0.07
N ALA A 159 -6.27 -2.61 -1.11
CA ALA A 159 -6.17 -1.32 -1.77
C ALA A 159 -6.34 -0.17 -0.77
N VAL A 160 -5.65 0.94 -1.01
CA VAL A 160 -5.67 2.11 -0.12
C VAL A 160 -7.08 2.69 -0.10
N HIS A 161 -7.55 3.15 1.07
CA HIS A 161 -8.91 3.67 1.24
C HIS A 161 -8.99 5.15 0.80
N ASN A 162 -8.71 5.43 -0.46
CA ASN A 162 -8.64 6.78 -1.00
C ASN A 162 -9.58 7.02 -2.20
N CYS A 163 -10.68 6.25 -2.29
CA CYS A 163 -11.69 6.44 -3.32
C CYS A 163 -12.15 7.91 -3.41
N GLY A 164 -12.18 8.45 -4.63
CA GLY A 164 -12.61 9.84 -4.90
C GLY A 164 -11.48 10.88 -4.92
N ILE A 165 -10.26 10.53 -4.49
CA ILE A 165 -9.11 11.42 -4.61
C ILE A 165 -8.50 11.25 -6.01
N GLN A 166 -8.80 12.17 -6.92
CA GLN A 166 -8.16 12.24 -8.24
C GLN A 166 -6.75 12.83 -8.05
N VAL A 167 -5.70 12.00 -8.21
CA VAL A 167 -4.34 12.51 -8.38
C VAL A 167 -4.14 12.80 -9.88
N GLN A 168 -4.01 14.09 -10.22
CA GLN A 168 -3.76 14.61 -11.56
C GLN A 168 -2.32 14.33 -12.03
#